data_AF-A0A1V6EL97-F1
#
_entry.id   AF-A0A1V6EL97-F1
#
_cell.length_a   1.000
_cell.length_b   1.000
_cell.length_c   1.000
_cell.angle_alpha   90.00
_cell.angle_beta   90.00
_cell.angle_gamma   90.00
#
_symmetry.space_group_name_H-M   'P 1'
#
loop_
_entity.id
_entity.type
_entity.pdbx_description
1 polymer ?
#
loop_
_entity_poly.entity_id
_entity_poly.type
_entity_poly.pdbx_seq_one_letter_code
_entity_poly.pdbx_strand_id
1 'polypeptide(L)'
;MIKAIQNKIAIYAGHTNVDAVMDGVNGKICEKLNLSSTAILVPKENMSNVGAGMTGFLTRALEEKDFLILLKQVFGSKMLRHSALTGREINKVAVCGGSGSELISAAIAEGADAFITADVKYHRFAEVDDKLLLIDAGHYETEQFTKDLFVELISKNIANFAVHSSQRETNPVFYT
;
A
#
# COMPACT_ATOMS: atom_id res chain seq x y z
N MET A 1 -16.49 -1.41 -22.12
CA MET A 1 -16.54 -0.12 -22.84
C MET A 1 -17.84 0.09 -23.61
N ILE A 2 -18.21 -0.81 -24.55
CA ILE A 2 -19.44 -0.70 -25.35
C ILE A 2 -20.70 -0.43 -24.51
N LYS A 3 -20.90 -1.20 -23.42
CA LYS A 3 -22.03 -0.98 -22.49
C LYS A 3 -22.03 0.42 -21.85
N ALA A 4 -20.88 0.96 -21.48
CA ALA A 4 -20.80 2.30 -20.88
C ALA A 4 -21.21 3.38 -21.89
N ILE A 5 -20.75 3.27 -23.14
CA ILE A 5 -21.11 4.18 -24.23
C ILE A 5 -22.62 4.14 -24.49
N GLN A 6 -23.19 2.94 -24.63
CA GLN A 6 -24.64 2.75 -24.86
C GLN A 6 -25.49 3.34 -23.73
N ASN A 7 -25.00 3.29 -22.49
CA ASN A 7 -25.68 3.81 -21.31
C ASN A 7 -25.25 5.24 -20.92
N LYS A 8 -24.45 5.92 -21.74
CA LYS A 8 -23.94 7.29 -21.51
C LYS A 8 -23.23 7.45 -20.15
N ILE A 9 -22.48 6.44 -19.74
CA ILE A 9 -21.69 6.44 -18.51
C ILE A 9 -20.29 6.96 -18.84
N ALA A 10 -19.89 8.06 -18.19
CA ALA A 10 -18.52 8.53 -18.21
C ALA A 10 -17.64 7.66 -17.31
N ILE A 11 -16.42 7.34 -17.77
CA ILE A 11 -15.43 6.59 -17.00
C ILE A 11 -14.22 7.49 -16.79
N TYR A 12 -13.83 7.67 -15.53
CA TYR A 12 -12.63 8.39 -15.12
C TYR A 12 -11.68 7.42 -14.42
N ALA A 13 -10.38 7.57 -14.63
CA ALA A 13 -9.36 6.74 -14.02
C ALA A 13 -8.39 7.62 -13.21
N GLY A 14 -8.32 7.35 -11.91
CA GLY A 14 -7.17 7.69 -11.07
C GLY A 14 -6.35 6.42 -10.88
N HIS A 15 -5.05 6.50 -11.11
CA HIS A 15 -4.12 5.38 -11.01
C HIS A 15 -2.91 5.90 -10.22
N THR A 16 -1.71 5.89 -10.82
CA THR A 16 -0.46 6.37 -10.20
C THR A 16 -0.51 7.80 -9.65
N ASN A 17 -1.40 8.66 -10.16
CA ASN A 17 -1.58 10.01 -9.62
C ASN A 17 -2.17 10.01 -8.20
N VAL A 18 -3.03 9.04 -7.88
CA VAL A 18 -3.61 8.88 -6.53
C VAL A 18 -2.64 8.14 -5.62
N ASP A 19 -1.82 7.23 -6.15
CA ASP A 19 -0.78 6.56 -5.38
C ASP A 19 0.31 7.54 -4.93
N ALA A 20 0.59 8.55 -5.75
CA ALA A 20 1.73 9.42 -5.57
C ALA A 20 1.54 10.52 -4.52
N VAL A 21 0.30 10.86 -4.16
CA VAL A 21 0.03 11.93 -3.20
C VAL A 21 0.02 11.39 -1.77
N MET A 22 0.46 12.23 -0.81
CA MET A 22 0.56 11.85 0.60
C MET A 22 -0.77 11.34 1.19
N ASP A 23 -1.90 11.96 0.83
CA ASP A 23 -3.24 11.54 1.26
C ASP A 23 -3.86 10.48 0.33
N GLY A 24 -3.00 9.79 -0.43
CA GLY A 24 -3.35 8.82 -1.46
C GLY A 24 -3.49 7.40 -0.96
N VAL A 25 -3.30 6.43 -1.87
CA VAL A 25 -3.35 4.99 -1.54
C VAL A 25 -2.34 4.64 -0.45
N ASN A 26 -1.09 5.08 -0.61
CA ASN A 26 -0.03 4.82 0.37
C ASN A 26 -0.32 5.49 1.72
N GLY A 27 -0.89 6.69 1.70
CA GLY A 27 -1.33 7.40 2.91
C GLY A 27 -2.41 6.63 3.66
N LYS A 28 -3.38 6.08 2.92
CA LYS A 28 -4.44 5.25 3.51
C LYS A 28 -3.88 3.96 4.11
N ILE A 29 -2.87 3.34 3.50
CA ILE A 29 -2.16 2.19 4.08
C ILE A 29 -1.47 2.61 5.40
N CYS A 30 -0.77 3.74 5.42
CA CYS A 30 -0.15 4.25 6.65
C CYS A 30 -1.19 4.52 7.76
N GLU A 31 -2.34 5.09 7.43
CA GLU A 31 -3.46 5.30 8.35
C GLU A 31 -3.97 3.98 8.93
N LYS A 32 -4.21 2.97 8.08
CA LYS A 32 -4.71 1.65 8.49
C LYS A 32 -3.72 0.88 9.37
N LEU A 33 -2.42 1.10 9.16
CA LEU A 33 -1.34 0.54 9.99
C LEU A 33 -1.06 1.39 11.24
N ASN A 34 -1.76 2.52 11.42
CA ASN A 34 -1.53 3.48 12.50
C ASN A 34 -0.07 3.95 12.59
N LEU A 35 0.56 4.19 11.43
CA LEU A 35 1.92 4.72 11.36
C LEU A 35 1.93 6.20 11.71
N SER A 36 2.94 6.60 12.47
CA SER A 36 3.22 7.98 12.86
C SER A 36 4.38 8.56 12.07
N SER A 37 4.51 9.89 12.06
CA SER A 37 5.62 10.61 11.39
C SER A 37 5.83 10.17 9.94
N THR A 38 4.74 10.14 9.18
CA THR A 38 4.74 9.61 7.81
C THR A 38 5.33 10.58 6.80
N ALA A 39 6.07 10.07 5.82
CA ALA A 39 6.65 10.85 4.74
C ALA A 39 6.60 10.08 3.40
N ILE A 40 6.73 10.78 2.28
CA ILE A 40 6.91 10.14 0.97
C ILE A 40 8.29 9.46 0.93
N LEU A 41 8.36 8.20 0.49
CA LEU A 41 9.61 7.44 0.43
C LEU A 41 10.55 7.97 -0.64
N VAL A 42 10.04 8.21 -1.85
CA VAL A 42 10.81 8.82 -2.97
C VAL A 42 10.09 10.08 -3.45
N PRO A 43 10.39 11.25 -2.86
CA PRO A 43 9.75 12.51 -3.24
C PRO A 43 10.06 12.90 -4.68
N LYS A 44 9.08 13.49 -5.36
CA LYS A 44 9.28 14.17 -6.64
C LYS A 44 10.03 15.48 -6.41
N GLU A 45 10.83 15.89 -7.38
CA GLU A 45 11.64 17.12 -7.29
C GLU A 45 10.77 18.33 -6.88
N ASN A 46 11.21 19.05 -5.84
CA ASN A 46 10.52 20.20 -5.24
C ASN A 46 9.11 19.93 -4.70
N MET A 47 8.72 18.67 -4.45
CA MET A 47 7.41 18.29 -3.93
C MET A 47 7.53 17.24 -2.82
N SER A 48 7.46 17.66 -1.56
CA SER A 48 7.57 16.73 -0.41
C SER A 48 6.33 15.87 -0.18
N ASN A 49 5.17 16.28 -0.72
CA ASN A 49 3.89 15.60 -0.57
C ASN A 49 3.48 14.76 -1.80
N VAL A 50 4.38 14.65 -2.79
CA VAL A 50 4.15 13.85 -4.01
C VAL A 50 5.38 13.01 -4.32
N GLY A 51 5.22 11.73 -4.57
CA GLY A 51 6.29 10.83 -4.97
C GLY A 51 5.89 9.37 -4.88
N ALA A 52 6.84 8.45 -4.83
CA ALA A 52 6.55 7.01 -4.82
C ALA A 52 6.72 6.41 -3.42
N GLY A 53 5.73 5.62 -2.98
CA GLY A 53 5.71 4.97 -1.68
C GLY A 53 5.68 5.94 -0.50
N MET A 54 5.53 5.39 0.71
CA MET A 54 5.58 6.15 1.95
C MET A 54 6.37 5.41 3.02
N THR A 55 6.85 6.14 4.01
CA THR A 55 7.45 5.62 5.24
C THR A 55 6.70 6.14 6.45
N GLY A 56 6.84 5.45 7.58
CA GLY A 56 6.35 5.90 8.87
C GLY A 56 6.83 4.99 9.99
N PHE A 57 6.46 5.31 11.22
CA PHE A 57 6.92 4.61 12.42
C PHE A 57 5.76 4.00 13.19
N LEU A 58 5.87 2.73 13.55
CA LEU A 58 4.98 2.09 14.49
C LEU A 58 5.07 2.78 15.86
N THR A 59 3.94 2.89 16.55
CA THR A 59 3.90 3.49 17.90
C THR A 59 4.75 2.71 18.90
N ARG A 60 4.90 1.39 18.69
CA ARG A 60 5.77 0.49 19.45
C ARG A 60 6.45 -0.47 18.48
N ALA A 61 7.73 -0.72 18.67
CA ALA A 61 8.44 -1.74 17.91
C ALA A 61 7.78 -3.12 18.10
N LEU A 62 7.75 -3.93 17.06
CA LEU A 62 7.19 -5.27 17.06
C LEU A 62 8.24 -6.28 16.59
N GLU A 63 8.19 -7.51 17.11
CA GLU A 63 8.90 -8.61 16.48
C GLU A 63 8.33 -8.89 15.08
N GLU A 64 9.15 -9.43 14.17
CA GLU A 64 8.72 -9.70 12.78
C GLU A 64 7.44 -10.54 12.71
N LYS A 65 7.29 -11.54 13.59
CA LYS A 65 6.11 -12.41 13.61
C LYS A 65 4.85 -11.65 14.02
N ASP A 66 4.94 -10.80 15.03
CA ASP A 66 3.82 -9.97 15.49
C ASP A 66 3.44 -8.94 14.43
N PHE A 67 4.44 -8.38 13.74
CA PHE A 67 4.21 -7.49 12.62
C PHE A 67 3.46 -8.19 11.48
N LEU A 68 3.87 -9.41 11.09
CA LEU A 68 3.16 -10.20 10.08
C LEU A 68 1.71 -10.52 10.48
N ILE A 69 1.45 -10.77 11.76
CA ILE A 69 0.08 -10.97 12.29
C ILE A 69 -0.74 -9.69 12.14
N LEU A 70 -0.17 -8.53 12.52
CA LEU A 70 -0.80 -7.23 12.33
C LEU A 70 -1.17 -6.99 10.85
N LEU A 71 -0.25 -7.27 9.92
CA LEU A 71 -0.51 -7.09 8.49
C LEU A 71 -1.67 -7.95 8.00
N LYS A 72 -1.74 -9.22 8.41
CA LYS A 72 -2.88 -10.08 8.07
C LYS A 72 -4.20 -9.54 8.59
N GLN A 73 -4.22 -8.96 9.79
CA GLN A 73 -5.42 -8.37 10.37
C GLN A 73 -5.84 -7.09 9.62
N VAL A 74 -4.88 -6.21 9.33
CA VAL A 74 -5.15 -4.91 8.70
C VAL A 74 -5.58 -5.08 7.24
N PHE A 75 -4.89 -5.91 6.47
CA PHE A 75 -5.20 -6.13 5.06
C PHE A 75 -6.22 -7.24 4.83
N GLY A 76 -6.62 -8.00 5.86
CA GLY A 76 -7.46 -9.19 5.69
C GLY A 76 -6.81 -10.27 4.81
N SER A 77 -5.49 -10.22 4.61
CA SER A 77 -4.76 -11.12 3.72
C SER A 77 -4.78 -12.55 4.27
N LYS A 78 -5.24 -13.50 3.45
CA LYS A 78 -5.21 -14.94 3.80
C LYS A 78 -3.78 -15.46 3.91
N MET A 79 -2.90 -14.99 3.04
CA MET A 79 -1.50 -15.37 2.97
C MET A 79 -0.63 -14.14 2.73
N LEU A 80 0.54 -14.11 3.37
CA LEU A 80 1.62 -13.16 3.09
C LEU A 80 2.81 -13.97 2.58
N ARG A 81 3.58 -13.42 1.64
CA ARG A 81 4.91 -13.93 1.31
C ARG A 81 5.93 -12.94 1.86
N HIS A 82 7.02 -13.43 2.44
CA HIS A 82 8.03 -12.55 3.01
C HIS A 82 9.44 -13.14 2.85
N SER A 83 10.46 -12.29 2.97
CA SER A 83 11.87 -12.71 3.06
C SER A 83 12.12 -13.49 4.35
N ALA A 84 13.31 -14.09 4.49
CA ALA A 84 13.65 -14.82 5.70
C ALA A 84 13.54 -13.92 6.95
N LEU A 85 13.05 -14.50 8.05
CA LEU A 85 13.00 -13.83 9.34
C LEU A 85 14.39 -13.85 9.97
N THR A 86 14.80 -12.71 10.52
CA THR A 86 16.15 -12.48 11.07
C THR A 86 16.14 -12.24 12.58
N GLY A 87 14.96 -12.10 13.18
CA GLY A 87 14.79 -11.70 14.58
C GLY A 87 14.89 -10.19 14.81
N ARG A 88 14.86 -9.37 13.76
CA ARG A 88 14.85 -7.91 13.89
C ARG A 88 13.58 -7.38 14.56
N GLU A 89 13.69 -6.23 15.20
CA GLU A 89 12.52 -5.45 15.58
C GLU A 89 12.10 -4.56 14.42
N ILE A 90 10.78 -4.44 14.22
CA ILE A 90 10.16 -3.60 13.20
C ILE A 90 9.63 -2.34 13.88
N ASN A 91 10.13 -1.18 13.45
CA ASN A 91 9.61 0.12 13.88
C ASN A 91 9.38 1.05 12.68
N LYS A 92 10.40 1.31 11.87
CA LYS A 92 10.29 2.11 10.64
C LYS A 92 9.79 1.22 9.51
N VAL A 93 8.64 1.54 8.95
CA VAL A 93 7.99 0.75 7.90
C VAL A 93 7.92 1.60 6.63
N ALA A 94 8.34 1.01 5.51
CA ALA A 94 8.08 1.54 4.18
C ALA A 94 6.91 0.79 3.54
N VAL A 95 6.09 1.47 2.75
CA VAL A 95 4.91 0.91 2.07
C VAL A 95 4.83 1.41 0.63
N CYS A 96 4.42 0.51 -0.26
CA CYS A 96 3.97 0.84 -1.61
C CYS A 96 2.85 -0.12 -1.99
N GLY A 97 1.60 0.38 -2.03
CA GLY A 97 0.47 -0.40 -2.54
C GLY A 97 0.69 -0.87 -3.97
N GLY A 98 0.10 -2.03 -4.31
CA GLY A 98 0.31 -2.64 -5.62
C GLY A 98 1.76 -3.08 -5.86
N SER A 99 2.22 -3.01 -7.11
CA SER A 99 3.54 -3.49 -7.52
C SER A 99 4.63 -2.42 -7.34
N GLY A 100 5.33 -2.42 -6.20
CA GLY A 100 6.38 -1.45 -5.86
C GLY A 100 7.78 -2.05 -5.67
N SER A 101 8.09 -3.20 -6.29
CA SER A 101 9.37 -3.90 -6.12
C SER A 101 10.61 -3.07 -6.51
N GLU A 102 10.46 -2.05 -7.34
CA GLU A 102 11.48 -1.09 -7.72
C GLU A 102 11.92 -0.17 -6.57
N LEU A 103 11.07 0.00 -5.55
CA LEU A 103 11.33 0.87 -4.40
C LEU A 103 12.10 0.18 -3.27
N ILE A 104 12.38 -1.12 -3.38
CA ILE A 104 13.12 -1.88 -2.35
C ILE A 104 14.45 -1.22 -2.01
N SER A 105 15.22 -0.79 -3.01
CA SER A 105 16.52 -0.13 -2.77
C SER A 105 16.37 1.20 -2.05
N ALA A 106 15.30 1.95 -2.34
CA ALA A 106 15.01 3.20 -1.65
C ALA A 106 14.58 2.95 -0.20
N ALA A 107 13.74 1.93 0.05
CA ALA A 107 13.34 1.54 1.39
C ALA A 107 14.54 1.13 2.26
N ILE A 108 15.48 0.37 1.69
CA ILE A 108 16.74 0.02 2.36
C ILE A 108 17.59 1.27 2.64
N ALA A 109 17.76 2.16 1.64
CA ALA A 109 18.57 3.36 1.79
C ALA A 109 18.01 4.32 2.85
N GLU A 110 16.68 4.37 2.97
CA GLU A 110 15.97 5.15 3.98
C GLU A 110 15.97 4.47 5.37
N GLY A 111 16.52 3.26 5.49
CA GLY A 111 16.66 2.54 6.76
C GLY A 111 15.33 1.99 7.29
N ALA A 112 14.41 1.59 6.41
CA ALA A 112 13.21 0.89 6.84
C ALA A 112 13.54 -0.51 7.38
N ASP A 113 12.83 -0.94 8.42
CA ASP A 113 12.96 -2.26 9.01
C ASP A 113 12.14 -3.30 8.22
N ALA A 114 11.00 -2.87 7.67
CA ALA A 114 10.14 -3.66 6.80
C ALA A 114 9.66 -2.84 5.59
N PHE A 115 9.46 -3.52 4.46
CA PHE A 115 8.84 -2.94 3.26
C PHE A 115 7.66 -3.78 2.80
N ILE A 116 6.49 -3.15 2.73
CA ILE A 116 5.23 -3.78 2.32
C ILE A 116 4.93 -3.38 0.89
N THR A 117 4.75 -4.36 0.03
CA THR A 117 4.28 -4.16 -1.35
C THR A 117 3.56 -5.41 -1.87
N ALA A 118 3.37 -5.54 -3.18
CA ALA A 118 2.84 -6.72 -3.84
C ALA A 118 3.61 -7.05 -5.13
N ASP A 119 3.20 -8.15 -5.77
CA ASP A 119 3.76 -8.67 -7.04
C ASP A 119 5.28 -8.87 -7.02
N VAL A 120 5.82 -9.21 -5.85
CA VAL A 120 7.25 -9.43 -5.66
C VAL A 120 7.67 -10.72 -6.37
N LYS A 121 8.66 -10.60 -7.24
CA LYS A 121 9.28 -11.73 -7.93
C LYS A 121 10.21 -12.51 -6.99
N TYR A 122 10.27 -13.83 -7.16
CA TYR A 122 11.00 -14.75 -6.29
C TYR A 122 12.42 -14.28 -5.91
N HIS A 123 13.23 -13.88 -6.89
CA HIS A 123 14.62 -13.50 -6.66
C HIS A 123 14.77 -12.25 -5.77
N ARG A 124 13.78 -11.35 -5.76
CA ARG A 124 13.81 -10.12 -4.95
C ARG A 124 13.78 -10.41 -3.45
N PHE A 125 13.17 -11.52 -3.02
CA PHE A 125 13.18 -11.93 -1.61
C PHE A 125 14.58 -12.34 -1.13
N ALA A 126 15.44 -12.84 -2.01
CA ALA A 126 16.81 -13.19 -1.67
C ALA A 126 17.75 -11.98 -1.72
N GLU A 127 17.41 -10.94 -2.49
CA GLU A 127 18.26 -9.75 -2.67
C GLU A 127 18.23 -8.77 -1.49
N VAL A 128 17.20 -8.83 -0.65
CA VAL A 128 17.10 -7.99 0.55
C VAL A 128 17.98 -8.48 1.69
N ASP A 129 18.30 -9.79 1.72
CA ASP A 129 19.14 -10.43 2.74
C ASP A 129 18.68 -10.00 4.16
N ASP A 130 19.62 -9.68 5.06
CA ASP A 130 19.31 -9.21 6.41
C ASP A 130 19.07 -7.69 6.51
N LYS A 131 18.88 -6.98 5.39
CA LYS A 131 18.76 -5.51 5.38
C LYS A 131 17.35 -5.03 5.69
N LEU A 132 16.33 -5.78 5.30
CA LEU A 132 14.93 -5.39 5.30
C LEU A 132 14.03 -6.62 5.34
N LEU A 133 12.96 -6.60 6.14
CA LEU A 133 11.88 -7.57 6.00
C LEU A 133 11.01 -7.18 4.79
N LEU A 134 11.20 -7.86 3.66
CA LEU A 134 10.38 -7.65 2.46
C LEU A 134 9.10 -8.46 2.56
N ILE A 135 7.95 -7.82 2.39
CA ILE A 135 6.64 -8.46 2.49
C ILE A 135 5.85 -8.18 1.22
N ASP A 136 5.36 -9.25 0.62
CA ASP A 136 4.30 -9.24 -0.38
C ASP A 136 2.96 -9.53 0.32
N ALA A 137 2.14 -8.49 0.42
CA ALA A 137 0.85 -8.53 1.10
C ALA A 137 -0.34 -8.77 0.16
N GLY A 138 -0.08 -8.93 -1.15
CA GLY A 138 -1.10 -9.08 -2.18
C GLY A 138 -1.53 -7.73 -2.80
N HIS A 139 -1.71 -7.73 -4.13
CA HIS A 139 -1.98 -6.50 -4.89
C HIS A 139 -3.37 -5.96 -4.55
N TYR A 140 -4.38 -6.82 -4.60
CA TYR A 140 -5.74 -6.44 -4.25
C TYR A 140 -5.84 -5.99 -2.79
N GLU A 141 -5.19 -6.73 -1.89
CA GLU A 141 -5.24 -6.51 -0.45
C GLU A 141 -4.62 -5.16 -0.06
N THR A 142 -3.53 -4.74 -0.72
CA THR A 142 -2.90 -3.44 -0.44
C THR A 142 -3.66 -2.25 -1.02
N GLU A 143 -4.42 -2.44 -2.11
CA GLU A 143 -5.19 -1.37 -2.76
C GLU A 143 -6.69 -1.36 -2.43
N GLN A 144 -7.18 -2.30 -1.62
CA GLN A 144 -8.62 -2.41 -1.31
C GLN A 144 -9.20 -1.13 -0.66
N PHE A 145 -8.36 -0.36 0.04
CA PHE A 145 -8.73 0.88 0.71
C PHE A 145 -8.96 2.07 -0.25
N THR A 146 -8.54 1.94 -1.52
CA THR A 146 -8.70 3.00 -2.54
C THR A 146 -10.16 3.34 -2.77
N LYS A 147 -11.07 2.35 -2.66
CA LYS A 147 -12.52 2.59 -2.76
C LYS A 147 -13.01 3.55 -1.69
N ASP A 148 -12.62 3.32 -0.44
CA ASP A 148 -13.01 4.15 0.70
C ASP A 148 -12.43 5.57 0.56
N LEU A 149 -11.17 5.67 0.12
CA LEU A 149 -10.50 6.94 -0.17
C LEU A 149 -11.30 7.78 -1.20
N PHE A 150 -11.71 7.19 -2.32
CA PHE A 150 -12.51 7.90 -3.30
C PHE A 150 -13.88 8.31 -2.77
N VAL A 151 -14.54 7.44 -1.99
CA VAL A 151 -15.83 7.79 -1.37
C VAL A 151 -15.67 8.98 -0.44
N GLU A 152 -14.66 8.97 0.42
CA GLU A 152 -14.34 10.06 1.35
C GLU A 152 -14.06 11.37 0.58
N LEU A 153 -13.16 11.32 -0.42
CA LEU A 153 -12.77 12.49 -1.21
C LEU A 153 -13.94 13.08 -2.00
N ILE A 154 -14.72 12.25 -2.70
CA ILE A 154 -15.83 12.72 -3.52
C ILE A 154 -16.94 13.26 -2.62
N SER A 155 -17.30 12.56 -1.54
CA SER A 155 -18.36 13.00 -0.63
C SER A 155 -18.00 14.33 0.05
N LYS A 156 -16.72 14.53 0.39
CA LYS A 156 -16.22 15.77 1.00
C LYS A 156 -16.23 16.95 0.02
N ASN A 157 -15.83 16.74 -1.23
CA ASN A 157 -15.67 17.82 -2.21
C ASN A 157 -16.93 18.09 -3.05
N ILE A 158 -17.84 17.12 -3.14
CA ILE A 158 -19.03 17.18 -3.97
C ILE A 158 -20.24 16.70 -3.16
N ALA A 159 -20.72 17.55 -2.26
CA ALA A 159 -21.79 17.23 -1.30
C ALA A 159 -23.18 16.99 -1.94
N ASN A 160 -23.35 17.31 -3.23
CA ASN A 160 -24.66 17.38 -3.88
C ASN A 160 -25.07 16.07 -4.58
N PHE A 161 -24.23 15.03 -4.57
CA PHE A 161 -24.50 13.76 -5.24
C PHE A 161 -24.33 12.59 -4.26
N ALA A 162 -25.21 11.59 -4.37
CA ALA A 162 -25.06 10.34 -3.64
C ALA A 162 -23.89 9.54 -4.24
N VAL A 163 -22.84 9.32 -3.46
CA VAL A 163 -21.69 8.52 -3.84
C VAL A 163 -21.99 7.05 -3.56
N HIS A 164 -21.84 6.20 -4.57
CA HIS A 164 -22.01 4.76 -4.45
C HIS A 164 -20.69 4.03 -4.68
N SER A 165 -20.32 3.15 -3.74
CA SER A 165 -19.15 2.27 -3.88
C SER A 165 -19.58 0.88 -4.38
N SER A 166 -18.78 0.30 -5.27
CA SER A 166 -19.01 -1.04 -5.79
C SER A 166 -18.77 -2.09 -4.71
N GLN A 167 -19.81 -2.86 -4.40
CA GLN A 167 -19.77 -4.02 -3.49
C GLN A 167 -19.16 -5.28 -4.14
N ARG A 168 -18.82 -5.22 -5.43
CA ARG A 168 -18.20 -6.36 -6.12
C ARG A 168 -16.73 -6.49 -5.71
N GLU A 169 -16.37 -7.65 -5.21
CA GLU A 169 -14.99 -8.09 -5.07
C GLU A 169 -14.44 -8.45 -6.45
N THR A 170 -13.28 -7.89 -6.77
CA THR A 170 -12.63 -8.07 -8.09
C THR A 170 -11.26 -8.72 -7.97
N ASN A 171 -10.95 -9.34 -6.82
CA ASN A 171 -9.71 -10.06 -6.62
C ASN A 171 -9.68 -11.30 -7.55
N PRO A 172 -8.74 -11.38 -8.51
CA PRO A 172 -8.62 -12.54 -9.39
C PRO A 172 -7.84 -13.69 -8.74
N VAL A 173 -7.21 -13.47 -7.59
CA VAL A 173 -6.34 -14.43 -6.91
C VAL A 173 -7.12 -15.19 -5.84
N PHE A 174 -7.08 -16.52 -5.91
CA PHE A 174 -7.69 -17.42 -4.93
C PHE A 174 -6.62 -18.16 -4.14
N TYR A 175 -6.78 -18.20 -2.82
CA TYR A 175 -5.89 -18.89 -1.90
C TYR A 175 -6.54 -20.22 -1.47
N THR A 176 -5.74 -21.27 -1.37
CA THR A 176 -6.12 -22.62 -0.89
C THR A 176 -5.27 -23.04 0.28
#